data_AF-A0A845PXM4-F1
#
_entry.id   AF-A0A845PXM4-F1
#
_cell.length_a   1.000
_cell.length_b   1.000
_cell.length_c   1.000
_cell.angle_alpha   90.00
_cell.angle_beta   90.00
_cell.angle_gamma   90.00
#
_symmetry.space_group_name_H-M   'P 1'
#
loop_
_entity.id
_entity.type
_entity.pdbx_description
1 polymer ?
#
loop_
_entity_poly.entity_id
_entity_poly.type
_entity_poly.pdbx_seq_one_letter_code
_entity_poly.pdbx_strand_id
1 'polypeptide(L)' 'MKYPTDLTENQWQYIKKALNLKDRKRKHPLILIWNALMYLIKTGCQWRMLPKNFPKWQL' A
#
# COMPACT_ATOMS: atom_id res chain seq x y z
N MET A 1 -6.82 -8.22 -7.14
CA MET A 1 -5.72 -8.30 -8.12
C MET A 1 -4.41 -8.20 -7.36
N LYS A 2 -3.43 -9.04 -7.72
CA LYS A 2 -2.11 -9.06 -7.11
C LYS A 2 -1.11 -8.56 -8.15
N TYR A 3 -0.28 -7.58 -7.81
CA TYR A 3 0.78 -7.10 -8.68
C TYR A 3 2.10 -7.78 -8.33
N PRO A 4 3.04 -7.89 -9.28
CA PRO A 4 4.41 -8.34 -9.00
C PRO A 4 5.14 -7.44 -7.99
N THR A 5 4.67 -6.21 -7.80
CA THR A 5 5.19 -5.22 -6.86
C THR A 5 4.61 -5.34 -5.46
N ASP A 6 3.60 -6.19 -5.24
CA ASP A 6 2.96 -6.34 -3.94
C ASP A 6 3.91 -7.00 -2.94
N LEU A 7 3.80 -6.58 -1.67
CA LEU A 7 4.55 -7.17 -0.57
C LEU A 7 4.20 -8.64 -0.39
N THR A 8 5.22 -9.44 -0.10
CA THR A 8 5.02 -10.76 0.50
C THR A 8 4.61 -10.62 1.97
N GLU A 9 3.93 -11.63 2.50
CA GLU A 9 3.51 -11.63 3.91
C GLU A 9 4.71 -11.42 4.85
N ASN A 10 5.84 -12.09 4.57
CA ASN A 10 7.05 -11.95 5.37
C ASN A 10 7.58 -10.50 5.38
N GLN A 11 7.67 -9.85 4.21
CA GLN A 11 8.09 -8.45 4.13
C GLN A 11 7.12 -7.52 4.87
N TRP A 12 5.82 -7.79 4.73
CA TRP A 12 4.79 -7.04 5.44
C TRP A 12 4.94 -7.16 6.96
N GLN A 13 5.23 -8.35 7.49
CA GLN A 13 5.44 -8.54 8.93
C GLN A 13 6.60 -7.71 9.49
N TYR A 14 7.70 -7.56 8.73
CA TYR A 14 8.80 -6.69 9.14
C TYR A 14 8.40 -5.21 9.14
N ILE A 15 7.75 -4.74 8.09
CA ILE A 15 7.26 -3.35 8.00
C ILE A 15 6.27 -3.06 9.11
N LYS A 16 5.34 -3.98 9.37
CA LYS A 16 4.30 -3.86 10.39
C LYS A 16 4.87 -3.62 11.79
N LYS A 17 6.02 -4.21 12.12
CA LYS A 17 6.71 -4.01 13.41
C LYS A 17 7.26 -2.58 13.57
N ALA A 18 7.66 -1.94 12.47
CA ALA A 18 8.16 -0.56 12.48
C ALA A 18 7.03 0.47 12.50
N LEU A 19 5.83 0.09 12.06
CA LEU A 19 4.68 0.98 12.06
C LEU A 19 4.09 1.11 13.47
N ASN A 20 3.94 2.34 13.95
CA ASN A 20 3.26 2.61 15.21
C ASN A 20 1.74 2.47 14.99
N LEU A 21 1.24 1.24 15.16
CA LEU A 21 -0.15 0.84 14.89
C LEU A 21 -1.16 1.32 15.95
N LYS A 22 -0.92 2.46 16.62
CA LYS A 22 -1.86 3.06 17.59
C LYS A 22 -3.29 3.06 17.03
N ASP A 23 -4.27 2.97 17.93
CA ASP A 23 -5.73 2.76 17.74
C ASP A 23 -6.45 3.83 16.91
N ARG A 24 -5.92 4.14 15.73
CA ARG A 24 -6.60 4.92 14.70
C ARG A 24 -7.48 3.96 13.91
N LYS A 25 -8.79 4.21 13.94
CA LYS A 25 -9.73 3.59 12.99
C LYS A 25 -9.33 3.97 11.57
N ARG A 26 -8.97 2.98 10.76
CA ARG A 26 -8.57 3.14 9.36
C ARG A 26 -9.62 2.50 8.46
N LYS A 27 -10.05 3.22 7.42
CA LYS A 27 -10.99 2.70 6.41
C LYS A 27 -10.36 1.60 5.54
N HIS A 28 -9.06 1.72 5.29
CA HIS A 28 -8.31 0.78 4.45
C HIS A 28 -7.18 0.11 5.25
N PRO A 29 -6.92 -1.19 5.02
CA PRO A 29 -5.78 -1.87 5.63
C PRO A 29 -4.46 -1.29 5.09
N LEU A 30 -3.47 -1.14 5.98
CA LEU A 30 -2.20 -0.49 5.65
C LEU A 30 -1.40 -1.23 4.58
N ILE A 31 -1.53 -2.56 4.49
CA ILE A 31 -0.86 -3.36 3.46
C ILE A 31 -1.27 -2.92 2.04
N LEU A 32 -2.54 -2.53 1.84
CA LEU A 32 -3.01 -2.04 0.54
C LEU A 32 -2.39 -0.69 0.19
N ILE A 33 -2.17 0.17 1.19
CA ILE A 33 -1.49 1.45 0.98
C ILE A 33 -0.02 1.21 0.63
N TRP A 34 0.65 0.29 1.32
CA TRP A 34 2.02 -0.06 1.00
C TRP A 34 2.18 -0.69 -0.38
N ASN A 35 1.27 -1.58 -0.79
CA ASN A 35 1.28 -2.15 -2.13
C ASN A 35 1.07 -1.05 -3.20
N ALA A 36 0.18 -0.08 -2.96
CA ALA A 36 0.00 1.08 -3.84
C ALA A 36 1.29 1.92 -3.97
N LEU A 37 1.97 2.18 -2.84
CA LEU A 37 3.25 2.89 -2.80
C LEU A 37 4.34 2.13 -3.56
N MET A 38 4.48 0.82 -3.35
CA MET A 38 5.47 0.01 -4.05
C MET A 38 5.19 -0.05 -5.55
N TYR A 39 3.92 -0.17 -5.94
CA TYR A 39 3.52 -0.11 -7.34
C TYR A 39 3.97 1.22 -7.97
N LEU A 40 3.68 2.34 -7.32
CA LEU A 40 4.07 3.67 -7.79
C LEU A 40 5.60 3.82 -7.90
N ILE A 41 6.35 3.41 -6.86
CA ILE A 41 7.81 3.52 -6.83
C ILE A 41 8.46 2.65 -7.91
N LYS A 42 7.95 1.43 -8.13
CA LYS A 42 8.52 0.49 -9.11
C LYS A 42 8.17 0.82 -10.55
N THR A 43 6.95 1.31 -10.80
CA THR A 43 6.51 1.68 -12.15
C THR A 43 6.91 3.10 -12.54
N GLY A 44 7.16 3.98 -11.55
CA GLY A 44 7.39 5.40 -11.78
C GLY A 44 6.15 6.14 -12.28
N CYS A 45 4.95 5.54 -12.19
CA CYS A 45 3.73 6.16 -12.70
C CYS A 45 3.34 7.38 -11.86
N GLN A 46 2.65 8.34 -12.49
CA GLN A 46 2.10 9.48 -11.75
C GLN A 46 1.05 9.03 -10.73
N TRP A 47 0.97 9.73 -9.60
CA TRP A 47 0.02 9.41 -8.51
C TRP A 47 -1.45 9.37 -8.97
N ARG A 48 -1.82 10.16 -9.99
CA ARG A 48 -3.17 10.19 -10.57
C ARG A 48 -3.48 9.00 -11.48
N MET A 49 -2.46 8.31 -11.97
CA MET A 49 -2.58 7.15 -12.86
C MET A 49 -2.61 5.82 -12.08
N LEU A 50 -2.69 5.90 -10.75
CA LEU A 50 -2.70 4.72 -9.91
C LEU A 50 -3.92 3.83 -10.23
N PRO A 51 -3.74 2.50 -10.34
CA PRO A 51 -4.82 1.58 -10.67
C PRO A 51 -6.05 1.71 -9.75
N LYS A 52 -7.26 1.60 -10.33
CA LYS A 52 -8.55 1.83 -9.65
C LYS A 52 -8.86 0.86 -8.50
N ASN A 53 -8.13 -0.25 -8.42
CA ASN A 53 -8.22 -1.26 -7.37
C ASN A 53 -7.49 -0.87 -6.08
N PHE A 54 -6.63 0.14 -6.10
CA PHE A 54 -6.07 0.72 -4.88
C PHE A 54 -7.01 1.76 -4.27
N PRO A 55 -6.83 2.09 -2.98
CA PRO A 55 -7.58 3.17 -2.35
C PRO A 55 -7.46 4.47 -3.16
N LYS A 56 -8.57 5.22 -3.24
CA LYS A 56 -8.57 6.51 -3.94
C LYS A 56 -7.59 7.46 -3.26
N TRP A 57 -6.83 8.17 -4.08
CA TRP A 57 -5.96 9.24 -3.60
C TRP A 57 -6.75 10.49 -3.17
N GLN A 58 -7.91 10.71 -3.78
CA GLN A 58 -8.82 11.79 -3.44
C GLN A 58 -9.67 11.39 -2.22
N LEU A 59 -9.74 12.30 -1.24
CA LEU A 59 -10.56 12.17 -0.02
C LEU A 59 -12.04 12.43 -0.29
#